data_AF-A0A8E2ANA5-F1
#
_entry.id   AF-A0A8E2ANA5-F1
#
_cell.length_a   1.000
_cell.length_b   1.000
_cell.length_c   1.000
_cell.angle_alpha   90.00
_cell.angle_beta   90.00
_cell.angle_gamma   90.00
#
_symmetry.space_group_name_H-M   'P 1'
#
loop_
_entity.id
_entity.type
_entity.pdbx_description
1 polymer ?
#
loop_
_entity_poly.entity_id
_entity_poly.type
_entity_poly.pdbx_seq_one_letter_code
_entity_poly.pdbx_strand_id
1 'polypeptide(L)'
;MKVSSPAIGSLGKRLLCLVCPSSIPTAPLPSSSTCRPSLCPRARCLVYPLRSFPAASANDIANDAREDRRAKDAAWVARLERDTTTRAARRERERAMSLGSDMEWVRAGGALRDARGRRDPARTAARLRAARSS
;
A
#
# COMPACT_ATOMS: atom_id res chain seq x y z
N MET A 1 9.68 9.71 41.68
CA MET A 1 9.38 8.47 40.92
C MET A 1 10.55 8.17 40.01
N LYS A 2 11.32 7.11 40.30
CA LYS A 2 12.50 6.67 39.53
C LYS A 2 12.02 5.66 38.50
N VAL A 3 12.14 5.98 37.21
CA VAL A 3 11.82 5.04 36.12
C VAL A 3 13.13 4.53 35.55
N SER A 4 13.38 3.24 35.77
CA SER A 4 14.56 2.52 35.27
C SER A 4 14.53 2.40 33.75
N SER A 5 15.65 2.68 33.11
CA SER A 5 15.86 2.40 31.67
C SER A 5 16.06 0.89 31.46
N PRO A 6 15.45 0.29 30.41
CA PRO A 6 15.81 -1.06 30.01
C PRO A 6 17.08 -1.06 29.14
N ALA A 7 17.99 -1.97 29.47
CA ALA A 7 19.18 -2.29 28.70
C ALA A 7 18.78 -2.89 27.33
N ILE A 8 19.25 -2.29 26.25
CA ILE A 8 19.10 -2.83 24.90
C ILE A 8 20.21 -3.85 24.70
N GLY A 9 19.83 -5.13 24.75
CA GLY A 9 20.69 -6.27 24.49
C GLY A 9 21.21 -6.29 23.06
N SER A 10 22.51 -6.51 22.96
CA SER A 10 23.22 -6.97 21.75
C SER A 10 22.54 -8.21 21.19
N LEU A 11 22.14 -8.21 19.92
CA LEU A 11 21.95 -9.42 19.13
C LEU A 11 21.93 -9.09 17.62
N GLY A 12 22.67 -9.89 16.85
CA GLY A 12 22.30 -10.22 15.48
C GLY A 12 23.21 -9.67 14.38
N LYS A 13 24.34 -10.34 14.16
CA LYS A 13 25.03 -10.33 12.85
C LYS A 13 24.00 -10.72 11.78
N ARG A 14 23.58 -9.78 10.93
CA ARG A 14 22.75 -10.06 9.76
C ARG A 14 23.61 -10.73 8.70
N LEU A 15 23.59 -12.06 8.66
CA LEU A 15 23.96 -12.81 7.46
C LEU A 15 22.91 -12.52 6.38
N LEU A 16 23.29 -11.75 5.38
CA LEU A 16 22.55 -11.65 4.13
C LEU A 16 22.73 -12.98 3.38
N CYS A 17 21.73 -13.85 3.46
CA CYS A 17 21.59 -14.95 2.53
C CYS A 17 21.02 -14.39 1.22
N LEU A 18 21.85 -14.32 0.19
CA LEU A 18 21.42 -14.14 -1.20
C LEU A 18 20.52 -15.31 -1.59
N VAL A 19 19.26 -15.01 -1.85
CA VAL A 19 18.28 -15.93 -2.44
C VAL A 19 18.71 -16.24 -3.88
N CYS A 20 19.08 -17.49 -4.15
CA CYS A 20 19.13 -18.02 -5.52
C CYS A 20 17.71 -18.43 -5.93
N PRO A 21 17.17 -17.95 -7.06
CA PRO A 21 15.89 -18.42 -7.57
C PRO A 21 16.14 -19.54 -8.57
N SER A 22 15.99 -20.79 -8.16
CA SER A 22 15.82 -21.90 -9.10
C SER A 22 15.32 -23.15 -8.39
N SER A 23 14.05 -23.44 -8.65
CA SER A 23 13.53 -24.79 -8.91
C SER A 23 13.66 -25.85 -7.80
N ILE A 24 12.54 -26.09 -7.12
CA ILE A 24 12.22 -27.34 -6.39
C ILE A 24 11.79 -28.36 -7.47
N PRO A 25 12.25 -29.64 -7.48
CA PRO A 25 11.70 -30.67 -6.56
C PRO A 25 12.68 -31.69 -5.94
N THR A 26 12.41 -31.94 -4.65
CA THR A 26 12.27 -33.24 -3.97
C THR A 26 13.39 -34.30 -4.07
N ALA A 27 14.11 -34.55 -2.95
CA ALA A 27 14.40 -35.86 -2.30
C ALA A 27 15.51 -35.68 -1.20
N PRO A 28 15.81 -36.67 -0.34
CA PRO A 28 15.87 -36.52 1.12
C PRO A 28 17.25 -36.15 1.68
N LEU A 29 17.22 -35.61 2.91
CA LEU A 29 18.37 -35.26 3.75
C LEU A 29 19.33 -36.45 3.98
N PRO A 30 20.64 -36.27 3.82
CA PRO A 30 21.62 -37.00 4.60
C PRO A 30 22.05 -36.16 5.82
N SER A 31 21.90 -36.83 6.96
CA SER A 31 22.59 -36.70 8.23
C SER A 31 23.91 -35.91 8.22
N SER A 32 24.03 -35.00 9.19
CA SER A 32 25.25 -34.69 9.95
C SER A 32 26.58 -34.83 9.18
N SER A 33 27.02 -33.76 8.53
CA SER A 33 28.43 -33.61 8.21
C SER A 33 28.99 -32.37 8.91
N THR A 34 29.80 -32.65 9.92
CA THR A 34 30.65 -31.70 10.62
C THR A 34 31.63 -31.14 9.60
N CYS A 35 31.47 -29.88 9.19
CA CYS A 35 32.43 -29.23 8.29
C CYS A 35 33.77 -29.03 9.02
N ARG A 36 34.73 -29.92 8.73
CA ARG A 36 36.14 -29.83 9.13
C ARG A 36 36.83 -28.67 8.37
N PRO A 37 37.53 -27.75 9.03
CA PRO A 37 38.14 -26.58 8.39
C PRO A 37 39.56 -26.87 7.87
N SER A 38 39.74 -27.89 7.01
CA SER A 38 41.08 -28.26 6.55
C SER A 38 41.32 -28.21 5.04
N LEU A 39 40.38 -27.74 4.23
CA LEU A 39 40.52 -27.76 2.76
C LEU A 39 40.06 -26.46 2.09
N CYS A 40 40.73 -25.35 2.43
CA CYS A 40 40.73 -24.14 1.59
C CYS A 40 42.17 -23.66 1.39
N PRO A 41 42.99 -24.28 0.51
CA PRO A 41 44.38 -23.87 0.29
C PRO A 41 44.52 -22.59 -0.57
N ARG A 42 43.42 -21.89 -0.91
CA ARG A 42 43.46 -20.74 -1.82
C ARG A 42 42.42 -19.65 -1.57
N ALA A 43 41.83 -19.60 -0.37
CA ALA A 43 41.12 -18.40 0.05
C ALA A 43 42.16 -17.33 0.39
N ARG A 44 42.53 -16.50 -0.59
CA ARG A 44 43.08 -15.17 -0.29
C ARG A 44 42.00 -14.47 0.53
N CYS A 45 42.11 -14.55 1.85
CA CYS A 45 41.47 -13.61 2.74
C CYS A 45 42.00 -12.24 2.34
N LEU A 46 41.32 -11.59 1.40
CA LEU A 46 41.45 -10.16 1.22
C LEU A 46 40.97 -9.59 2.54
N VAL A 47 41.93 -9.31 3.42
CA VAL A 47 41.75 -8.45 4.57
C VAL A 47 41.38 -7.11 3.96
N TYR A 48 40.09 -6.92 3.67
CA TYR A 48 39.59 -5.60 3.38
C TYR A 48 39.91 -4.79 4.64
N PRO A 49 40.72 -3.72 4.55
CA PRO A 49 40.87 -2.83 5.68
C PRO A 49 39.46 -2.47 6.08
N LEU A 50 39.12 -2.74 7.35
CA LEU A 50 37.87 -2.31 7.94
C LEU A 50 37.87 -0.79 7.79
N ARG A 51 37.28 -0.29 6.69
CA ARG A 51 37.00 1.12 6.51
C ARG A 51 36.11 1.45 7.69
N SER A 52 36.66 2.21 8.62
CA SER A 52 35.93 2.75 9.75
C SER A 52 34.76 3.52 9.17
N PHE A 53 33.57 2.92 9.19
CA PHE A 53 32.36 3.64 8.81
C PHE A 53 32.24 4.77 9.83
N PRO A 54 32.16 6.05 9.40
CA PRO A 54 31.92 7.12 10.34
C PRO A 54 30.62 6.80 11.06
N ALA A 55 30.67 6.76 12.39
CA ALA A 55 29.47 6.57 13.19
C ALA A 55 28.57 7.77 12.91
N ALA A 56 27.41 7.53 12.27
CA ALA A 56 26.40 8.55 12.08
C ALA A 56 26.08 9.18 13.45
N SER A 57 26.05 10.51 13.51
CA SER A 57 25.76 11.17 14.77
C SER A 57 24.30 10.89 15.16
N ALA A 58 23.99 10.94 16.45
CA ALA A 58 22.61 10.80 16.90
C ALA A 58 21.65 11.82 16.26
N ASN A 59 22.18 12.99 15.86
CA ASN A 59 21.42 14.02 15.16
C ASN A 59 21.11 13.63 13.71
N ASP A 60 22.04 12.99 13.01
CA ASP A 60 21.82 12.52 11.63
C ASP A 60 20.72 11.46 11.62
N ILE A 61 20.78 10.51 12.56
CA ILE A 61 19.74 9.46 12.73
C ILE A 61 18.36 10.09 13.03
N ALA A 62 18.32 11.12 13.88
CA ALA A 62 17.07 11.80 14.23
C ALA A 62 16.51 12.62 13.06
N ASN A 63 17.37 13.23 12.24
CA ASN A 63 16.97 13.96 11.03
C ASN A 63 16.45 13.00 9.97
N ASP A 64 17.16 11.90 9.69
CA ASP A 64 16.73 10.86 8.75
C ASP A 64 15.34 10.33 9.13
N ALA A 65 15.12 10.03 10.43
CA ALA A 65 13.82 9.56 10.91
C ALA A 65 12.68 10.60 10.74
N ARG A 66 12.99 11.90 10.83
CA ARG A 66 12.03 12.99 10.60
C ARG A 66 11.71 13.14 9.12
N GLU A 67 12.72 13.07 8.27
CA GLU A 67 12.56 13.13 6.82
C GLU A 67 11.75 11.94 6.29
N ASP A 68 12.05 10.73 6.76
CA ASP A 68 11.28 9.52 6.47
C ASP A 68 9.81 9.66 6.84
N ARG A 69 9.52 10.27 7.99
CA ARG A 69 8.14 10.50 8.43
C ARG A 69 7.44 11.49 7.50
N ARG A 70 8.09 12.61 7.19
CA ARG A 70 7.54 13.61 6.24
C ARG A 70 7.31 13.03 4.86
N ALA A 71 8.21 12.19 4.37
CA ALA A 71 8.07 11.51 3.08
C ALA A 71 6.88 10.55 3.08
N LYS A 72 6.69 9.78 4.16
CA LYS A 72 5.52 8.89 4.32
C LYS A 72 4.21 9.67 4.39
N ASP A 73 4.18 10.75 5.15
CA ASP A 73 2.99 11.59 5.29
C ASP A 73 2.63 12.25 3.94
N ALA A 74 3.62 12.79 3.22
CA ALA A 74 3.42 13.36 1.90
C ALA A 74 2.91 12.32 0.88
N ALA A 75 3.49 11.11 0.88
CA ALA A 75 3.04 10.02 0.03
C ALA A 75 1.60 9.58 0.34
N TRP A 76 1.23 9.58 1.62
CA TRP A 76 -0.14 9.27 2.05
C TRP A 76 -1.14 10.34 1.60
N VAL A 77 -0.84 11.63 1.78
CA VAL A 77 -1.69 12.73 1.32
C VAL A 77 -1.89 12.67 -0.20
N ALA A 78 -0.81 12.51 -0.97
CA ALA A 78 -0.89 12.40 -2.42
C ALA A 78 -1.74 11.20 -2.89
N ARG A 79 -1.73 10.10 -2.13
CA ARG A 79 -2.62 8.95 -2.38
C ARG A 79 -4.08 9.29 -2.10
N LEU A 80 -4.36 9.95 -0.97
CA LEU A 80 -5.73 10.34 -0.62
C LEU A 80 -6.33 11.28 -1.66
N GLU A 81 -5.57 12.25 -2.17
CA GLU A 81 -6.04 13.17 -3.22
C GLU A 81 -6.38 12.45 -4.53
N ARG A 82 -5.57 11.46 -4.91
CA ARG A 82 -5.87 10.60 -6.08
C ARG A 82 -7.12 9.75 -5.86
N ASP A 83 -7.31 9.23 -4.65
CA ASP A 83 -8.48 8.42 -4.33
C ASP A 83 -9.76 9.27 -4.27
N THR A 84 -9.71 10.49 -3.72
CA THR A 84 -10.88 11.38 -3.63
C THR A 84 -11.34 11.82 -5.01
N THR A 85 -10.42 12.22 -5.89
CA THR A 85 -10.72 12.60 -7.27
C THR A 85 -11.32 11.43 -8.05
N THR A 86 -10.72 10.24 -7.94
CA THR A 86 -11.23 9.03 -8.60
C THR A 86 -12.64 8.66 -8.11
N ARG A 87 -12.88 8.71 -6.79
CA ARG A 87 -14.20 8.44 -6.20
C ARG A 87 -15.24 9.48 -6.62
N ALA A 88 -14.87 10.75 -6.71
CA ALA A 88 -15.76 11.80 -7.18
C ALA A 88 -16.16 11.57 -8.65
N ALA A 89 -15.19 11.29 -9.52
CA ALA A 89 -15.44 10.99 -10.93
C ALA A 89 -16.34 9.75 -11.09
N ARG A 90 -16.13 8.70 -10.29
CA ARG A 90 -16.97 7.51 -10.30
C ARG A 90 -18.41 7.82 -9.88
N ARG A 91 -18.61 8.56 -8.78
CA ARG A 91 -19.94 8.97 -8.32
C ARG A 91 -20.67 9.81 -9.36
N GLU A 92 -19.95 10.68 -10.06
CA GLU A 92 -20.55 11.51 -11.10
C GLU A 92 -21.03 10.66 -12.29
N ARG A 93 -20.24 9.67 -12.71
CA ARG A 93 -20.67 8.70 -13.73
C ARG A 93 -21.88 7.90 -13.28
N GLU A 94 -21.88 7.40 -12.04
CA GLU A 94 -23.00 6.64 -11.46
C GLU A 94 -24.27 7.49 -11.40
N ARG A 95 -24.17 8.77 -11.02
CA ARG A 95 -25.28 9.72 -11.10
C ARG A 95 -25.76 9.87 -12.53
N ALA A 96 -24.88 10.18 -13.48
CA ALA A 96 -25.25 10.38 -14.87
C ALA A 96 -25.97 9.14 -15.46
N MET A 97 -25.47 7.93 -15.18
CA MET A 97 -26.13 6.69 -15.60
C MET A 97 -27.50 6.52 -14.94
N SER A 98 -27.60 6.71 -13.62
CA SER A 98 -28.89 6.64 -12.91
C SER A 98 -29.89 7.66 -13.43
N LEU A 99 -29.44 8.87 -13.74
CA LEU A 99 -30.26 9.92 -14.34
C LEU A 99 -30.75 9.50 -15.73
N GLY A 100 -29.89 8.90 -16.55
CA GLY A 100 -30.25 8.37 -17.87
C GLY A 100 -31.32 7.29 -17.78
N SER A 101 -31.11 6.27 -16.94
CA SER A 101 -32.08 5.19 -16.72
C SER A 101 -33.41 5.70 -16.17
N ASP A 102 -33.39 6.67 -15.25
CA ASP A 102 -34.61 7.32 -14.74
C ASP A 102 -35.39 7.99 -15.87
N MET A 103 -34.71 8.71 -16.78
CA MET A 103 -35.34 9.37 -17.91
C MET A 103 -35.93 8.37 -18.91
N GLU A 104 -35.21 7.29 -19.21
CA GLU A 104 -35.70 6.21 -20.08
C GLU A 104 -36.94 5.55 -19.51
N TRP A 105 -36.93 5.22 -18.22
CA TRP A 105 -38.09 4.66 -17.53
C TRP A 105 -39.32 5.57 -17.61
N VAL A 106 -39.13 6.86 -17.35
CA VAL A 106 -40.21 7.85 -17.42
C VAL A 106 -40.71 8.06 -18.86
N ARG A 107 -39.82 8.03 -19.85
CA ARG A 107 -40.18 8.11 -21.27
C ARG A 107 -41.01 6.92 -21.72
N ALA A 108 -40.75 5.73 -21.17
CA ALA A 108 -41.57 4.53 -21.38
C ALA A 108 -42.94 4.59 -20.67
N GLY A 109 -43.28 5.70 -20.00
CA GLY A 109 -44.53 5.87 -19.25
C GLY A 109 -44.46 5.42 -17.79
N GLY A 110 -43.26 5.07 -17.31
CA GLY A 110 -43.03 4.70 -15.91
C GLY A 110 -43.16 5.89 -14.95
N ALA A 111 -43.52 5.61 -13.70
CA ALA A 111 -43.51 6.58 -12.61
C ALA A 111 -42.33 6.29 -11.67
N LEU A 112 -41.60 7.34 -11.27
CA LEU A 112 -40.52 7.20 -10.28
C LEU A 112 -41.10 7.02 -8.87
N ARG A 113 -40.37 6.26 -8.05
CA ARG A 113 -40.74 6.00 -6.65
C ARG A 113 -39.72 6.58 -5.67
N ASP A 114 -40.22 7.04 -4.53
CA ASP A 114 -39.40 7.47 -3.40
C ASP A 114 -38.77 6.26 -2.69
N ALA A 115 -37.91 6.51 -1.70
CA ALA A 115 -37.27 5.45 -0.91
C ALA A 115 -38.29 4.60 -0.10
N ARG A 116 -39.52 5.08 0.06
CA ARG A 116 -40.63 4.37 0.72
C ARG A 116 -41.52 3.64 -0.30
N GLY A 117 -41.15 3.64 -1.58
CA GLY A 117 -41.88 2.99 -2.66
C GLY A 117 -43.12 3.74 -3.15
N ARG A 118 -43.39 4.96 -2.67
CA ARG A 118 -44.53 5.77 -3.13
C ARG A 118 -44.18 6.49 -4.41
N ARG A 119 -45.20 6.76 -5.25
CA ARG A 119 -45.00 7.52 -6.48
C ARG A 119 -44.56 8.95 -6.15
N ASP A 120 -43.54 9.43 -6.86
CA ASP A 120 -43.03 10.80 -6.77
C ASP A 120 -43.41 11.57 -8.05
N PRO A 121 -44.58 12.23 -8.06
CA PRO A 121 -45.06 12.94 -9.24
C PRO A 121 -44.20 14.16 -9.55
N ALA A 122 -43.64 14.83 -8.54
CA ALA A 122 -42.81 16.01 -8.71
C ALA A 122 -41.51 15.65 -9.43
N ARG A 123 -40.83 14.57 -8.99
CA ARG A 123 -39.61 14.08 -9.64
C ARG A 123 -39.88 13.55 -11.03
N THR A 124 -40.97 12.79 -11.22
CA THR A 124 -41.38 12.30 -12.54
C THR A 124 -41.66 13.46 -13.51
N ALA A 125 -42.41 14.49 -13.08
CA ALA A 125 -42.69 15.68 -13.88
C ALA A 125 -41.44 16.52 -14.18
N ALA A 126 -40.48 16.60 -13.24
CA ALA A 126 -39.19 17.23 -13.49
C ALA A 126 -38.40 16.50 -14.59
N ARG A 127 -38.37 15.15 -14.57
CA ARG A 127 -37.73 14.35 -15.62
C ARG A 127 -38.42 14.50 -16.98
N LEU A 128 -39.76 14.50 -17.01
CA LEU A 128 -40.52 14.73 -18.24
C LEU A 128 -40.23 16.09 -18.86
N ARG A 129 -40.13 17.14 -18.03
CA ARG A 129 -39.75 18.48 -18.51
C ARG A 129 -38.34 18.49 -19.08
N ALA A 130 -37.38 17.90 -18.37
CA ALA A 130 -36.00 17.80 -18.83
C ALA A 130 -35.85 17.01 -20.14
N ALA A 131 -36.60 15.91 -20.30
CA ALA A 131 -36.59 15.07 -21.50
C ALA A 131 -37.23 15.74 -22.74
N ARG A 132 -38.02 16.81 -22.54
CA ARG A 132 -38.60 17.62 -23.65
C ARG A 132 -37.68 18.76 -24.08
N SER A 133 -36.70 19.13 -23.25
CA SER A 133 -35.74 20.21 -23.53
C SER A 133 -34.40 19.74 -24.09
N SER A 134 -34.18 18.43 -24.19
CA SER A 134 -33.00 17.80 -24.80
C SER A 134 -33.28 17.39 -26.24
#